data_AF-A0A8H8JQC0-F1
#
_entry.id   AF-A0A8H8JQC0-F1
#
_cell.length_a   1.000
_cell.length_b   1.000
_cell.length_c   1.000
_cell.angle_alpha   90.00
_cell.angle_beta   90.00
_cell.angle_gamma   90.00
#
_symmetry.space_group_name_H-M   'P 1'
#
loop_
_entity.id
_entity.type
_entity.pdbx_description
1 polymer ?
#
loop_
_entity_poly.entity_id
_entity_poly.type
_entity_poly.pdbx_seq_one_letter_code
_entity_poly.pdbx_strand_id
1 'polypeptide(L)'
;MATTSSEETKGGQEIKTNPRGIPSAPFVSDIEKHLGGPDVECESALRQFQEAIAKYRYMEINLKQRKAALEEKIPDIKKSLGVVELMIARKSPKKDEDEDDLGDEEDQEAELEDTDTVYLWLGANVMLSYTLTQAQELLTGKLTSAKQNYAGVVEDLEFLREQITVMEVNTARVYNWDVRRRRLKREAEAAGKAVES
;
A
#
# COMPACT_ATOMS: atom_id res chain seq x y z
N MET A 1 42.44 38.47 -6.22
CA MET A 1 41.60 38.95 -5.10
C MET A 1 40.24 38.30 -5.30
N ALA A 2 40.04 37.06 -4.83
CA ALA A 2 39.73 36.71 -3.44
C ALA A 2 38.38 37.30 -3.00
N THR A 3 37.33 36.48 -3.09
CA THR A 3 36.29 36.36 -2.05
C THR A 3 35.59 35.01 -2.22
N THR A 4 36.01 34.10 -1.37
CA THR A 4 35.35 32.83 -1.02
C THR A 4 34.03 33.13 -0.32
N SER A 5 32.91 32.63 -0.84
CA SER A 5 31.70 32.43 -0.04
C SER A 5 31.63 30.98 0.37
N SER A 6 31.93 30.75 1.64
CA SER A 6 31.71 29.53 2.40
C SER A 6 30.23 29.18 2.44
N GLU A 7 29.84 28.07 1.82
CA GLU A 7 28.56 27.42 2.08
C GLU A 7 28.65 26.64 3.39
N GLU A 8 27.97 27.15 4.41
CA GLU A 8 27.70 26.45 5.66
C GLU A 8 26.74 25.27 5.39
N THR A 9 27.25 24.06 5.54
CA THR A 9 26.46 22.82 5.55
C THR A 9 25.55 22.79 6.79
N LYS A 10 24.25 23.05 6.60
CA LYS A 10 23.19 22.65 7.55
C LYS A 10 22.54 21.36 7.05
N GLY A 11 22.89 20.24 7.68
CA GLY A 11 22.42 18.90 7.33
C GLY A 11 20.98 18.61 7.77
N GLY A 12 20.01 19.15 7.05
CA GLY A 12 18.67 18.54 6.98
C GLY A 12 18.59 17.67 5.75
N GLN A 13 18.61 16.35 5.89
CA GLN A 13 18.32 15.47 4.75
C GLN A 13 16.87 15.70 4.32
N GLU A 14 16.65 16.17 3.09
CA GLU A 14 15.31 16.25 2.49
C GLU A 14 14.66 14.86 2.54
N ILE A 15 13.55 14.75 3.26
CA ILE A 15 12.77 13.52 3.35
C ILE A 15 12.06 13.33 2.01
N LYS A 16 12.62 12.49 1.15
CA LYS A 16 11.97 12.08 -0.10
C LYS A 16 10.71 11.28 0.23
N THR A 17 9.60 11.60 -0.40
CA THR A 17 8.32 10.90 -0.22
C THR A 17 7.89 10.22 -1.50
N ASN A 18 7.08 9.17 -1.39
CA ASN A 18 6.41 8.59 -2.54
C ASN A 18 5.22 9.50 -3.00
N PRO A 19 4.60 9.25 -4.17
CA PRO A 19 3.47 10.05 -4.67
C PRO A 19 2.25 10.13 -3.73
N ARG A 20 2.18 9.27 -2.72
CA ARG A 20 1.11 9.20 -1.72
C ARG A 20 1.50 9.77 -0.35
N GLY A 21 2.70 10.36 -0.26
CA GLY A 21 3.19 11.04 0.94
C GLY A 21 3.86 10.14 1.97
N ILE A 22 4.14 8.87 1.66
CA ILE A 22 4.87 7.97 2.55
C ILE A 22 6.35 8.38 2.56
N PRO A 23 6.94 8.67 3.74
CA PRO A 23 8.35 9.02 3.87
C PRO A 23 9.28 7.89 3.43
N SER A 24 10.38 8.22 2.76
CA SER A 24 11.46 7.29 2.46
C SER A 24 12.41 7.15 3.65
N ALA A 25 12.83 5.92 3.92
CA ALA A 25 13.83 5.60 4.92
C ALA A 25 15.22 6.09 4.47
N PRO A 26 15.91 6.92 5.26
CA PRO A 26 17.26 7.36 4.92
C PRO A 26 18.23 6.19 5.06
N PHE A 27 19.03 5.92 4.03
CA PHE A 27 20.13 4.96 4.14
C PHE A 27 21.34 5.61 4.81
N VAL A 28 21.82 5.02 5.91
CA VAL A 28 22.95 5.57 6.67
C VAL A 28 24.26 4.97 6.16
N SER A 29 24.93 5.68 5.24
CA SER A 29 26.20 5.20 4.66
C SER A 29 27.34 5.12 5.69
N ASP A 30 27.46 6.13 6.55
CA ASP A 30 28.46 6.20 7.62
C ASP A 30 27.77 6.24 8.98
N ILE A 31 27.93 5.14 9.72
CA ILE A 31 27.29 4.92 11.02
C ILE A 31 27.91 5.81 12.09
N GLU A 32 29.24 5.96 12.07
CA GLU A 32 29.97 6.71 13.10
C GLU A 32 29.63 8.20 13.01
N LYS A 33 29.60 8.74 11.79
CA LYS A 33 29.15 10.11 11.55
C LYS A 33 27.70 10.34 11.94
N HIS A 34 26.83 9.35 11.67
CA HIS A 34 25.41 9.44 12.02
C HIS A 34 25.17 9.38 13.54
N LEU A 35 25.96 8.59 14.26
CA LEU A 35 25.89 8.49 15.72
C LEU A 35 26.53 9.70 16.43
N GLY A 36 27.28 10.55 15.72
CA GLY A 36 27.91 11.75 16.29
C GLY A 36 29.30 11.51 16.88
N GLY A 37 29.97 10.41 16.48
CA GLY A 37 31.36 10.12 16.84
C GLY A 37 31.58 8.72 17.44
N PRO A 38 32.85 8.37 17.72
CA PRO A 38 33.25 7.02 18.10
C PRO A 38 32.78 6.61 19.51
N ASP A 39 32.56 7.55 20.42
CA ASP A 39 32.23 7.27 21.82
C ASP A 39 30.74 7.41 22.16
N VAL A 40 29.86 7.63 21.17
CA VAL A 40 28.43 7.86 21.43
C VAL A 40 27.68 6.54 21.67
N GLU A 41 26.71 6.56 22.59
CA GLU A 41 25.84 5.41 22.86
C GLU A 41 24.85 5.16 21.70
N CYS A 42 24.80 3.91 21.23
CA CYS A 42 23.97 3.52 20.10
C CYS A 42 22.49 3.34 20.45
N GLU A 43 22.14 3.25 21.74
CA GLU A 43 20.79 2.91 22.20
C GLU A 43 19.74 3.91 21.73
N SER A 44 20.08 5.21 21.75
CA SER A 44 19.21 6.28 21.23
C SER A 44 18.89 6.11 19.74
N ALA A 45 19.91 5.83 18.92
CA ALA A 45 19.73 5.64 17.48
C ALA A 45 18.97 4.35 17.15
N LEU A 46 19.27 3.25 17.86
CA LEU A 46 18.54 1.99 17.72
C LEU A 46 17.07 2.16 18.07
N ARG A 47 16.76 2.91 19.14
CA ARG A 47 15.38 3.24 19.52
C ARG A 47 14.66 4.03 18.42
N GLN A 48 15.32 5.05 17.84
CA GLN A 48 14.74 5.83 16.74
C GLN A 48 14.46 4.96 15.49
N PHE A 49 15.36 4.04 15.15
CA PHE A 49 15.15 3.13 14.03
C PHE A 49 14.00 2.14 14.30
N GLN A 50 13.89 1.61 15.51
CA GLN A 50 12.77 0.77 15.93
C GLN A 50 11.44 1.53 15.87
N GLU A 51 11.40 2.78 16.34
CA GLU A 51 10.22 3.65 16.23
C GLU A 51 9.83 3.90 14.76
N ALA A 52 10.82 4.09 13.87
CA ALA A 52 10.58 4.25 12.43
C ALA A 52 10.03 2.95 11.80
N ILE A 53 10.61 1.78 12.13
CA ILE A 53 10.11 0.47 11.67
C ILE A 53 8.67 0.27 12.13
N ALA A 54 8.34 0.60 13.39
CA ALA A 54 6.99 0.47 13.93
C ALA A 54 5.98 1.33 13.13
N LYS A 55 6.36 2.56 12.75
CA LYS A 55 5.53 3.43 11.89
C LYS A 55 5.31 2.82 10.51
N TYR A 56 6.35 2.29 9.86
CA TYR A 56 6.20 1.63 8.56
C TYR A 56 5.32 0.37 8.64
N ARG A 57 5.50 -0.46 9.68
CA ARG A 57 4.67 -1.65 9.91
C ARG A 57 3.21 -1.30 10.16
N TYR A 58 2.94 -0.23 10.91
CA TYR A 58 1.58 0.25 11.12
C TYR A 58 0.91 0.66 9.80
N MET A 59 1.62 1.43 8.95
CA MET A 59 1.12 1.77 7.61
C MET A 59 0.91 0.52 6.74
N GLU A 60 1.81 -0.47 6.82
CA GLU A 60 1.72 -1.72 6.07
C GLU A 60 0.46 -2.51 6.44
N ILE A 61 0.13 -2.61 7.73
CA ILE A 61 -1.08 -3.28 8.22
C ILE A 61 -2.34 -2.61 7.66
N ASN A 62 -2.41 -1.28 7.72
CA ASN A 62 -3.57 -0.53 7.23
C ASN A 62 -3.77 -0.71 5.71
N LEU A 63 -2.68 -0.70 4.94
CA LEU A 63 -2.74 -0.93 3.50
C LEU A 63 -3.10 -2.39 3.15
N LYS A 64 -2.63 -3.37 3.92
CA LYS A 64 -3.03 -4.78 3.75
C LYS A 64 -4.52 -4.97 3.97
N GLN A 65 -5.10 -4.35 5.01
CA GLN A 65 -6.54 -4.39 5.26
C GLN A 65 -7.32 -3.74 4.11
N ARG A 66 -6.88 -2.58 3.62
CA ARG A 66 -7.49 -1.91 2.47
C ARG A 66 -7.40 -2.74 1.20
N LYS A 67 -6.26 -3.41 0.97
CA LYS A 67 -6.07 -4.33 -0.15
C LYS A 67 -7.09 -5.46 -0.10
N ALA A 68 -7.20 -6.15 1.04
CA ALA A 68 -8.15 -7.26 1.21
C ALA A 68 -9.60 -6.83 0.95
N ALA A 69 -10.01 -5.67 1.47
CA ALA A 69 -11.35 -5.13 1.20
C ALA A 69 -11.60 -4.84 -0.29
N LEU A 70 -10.57 -4.41 -1.04
CA LEU A 70 -10.67 -4.21 -2.48
C LEU A 70 -10.70 -5.54 -3.25
N GLU A 71 -9.96 -6.56 -2.81
CA GLU A 71 -9.96 -7.91 -3.42
C GLU A 71 -11.31 -8.61 -3.30
N GLU A 72 -12.05 -8.34 -2.23
CA GLU A 72 -13.44 -8.81 -2.07
C GLU A 72 -14.42 -7.99 -2.92
N LYS A 73 -14.29 -6.66 -2.88
CA LYS A 73 -15.24 -5.75 -3.53
C LYS A 73 -15.18 -5.77 -5.07
N ILE A 74 -13.99 -5.93 -5.65
CA ILE A 74 -13.82 -5.89 -7.11
C ILE A 74 -14.62 -7.00 -7.82
N PRO A 75 -14.54 -8.28 -7.40
CA PRO A 75 -15.37 -9.35 -7.93
C PRO A 75 -16.88 -9.07 -7.81
N ASP A 76 -17.32 -8.53 -6.67
CA ASP A 76 -18.74 -8.24 -6.46
C ASP A 76 -19.25 -7.15 -7.41
N ILE A 77 -18.48 -6.07 -7.60
CA ILE A 77 -18.82 -5.04 -8.60
C ILE A 77 -18.88 -5.65 -10.00
N LYS A 78 -17.94 -6.56 -10.36
CA LYS A 78 -17.94 -7.24 -11.65
C LYS A 78 -19.18 -8.11 -11.86
N LYS A 79 -19.59 -8.87 -10.83
CA LYS A 79 -20.81 -9.69 -10.89
C LYS A 79 -22.04 -8.81 -11.10
N SER A 80 -22.18 -7.73 -10.33
CA SER A 80 -23.29 -6.79 -10.48
C SER A 80 -23.31 -6.14 -11.87
N LEU A 81 -22.15 -5.74 -12.39
CA LEU A 81 -22.05 -5.20 -13.76
C LEU A 81 -22.47 -6.25 -14.80
N GLY A 82 -22.02 -7.49 -14.66
CA GLY A 82 -22.38 -8.58 -15.58
C GLY A 82 -23.89 -8.88 -15.61
N VAL A 83 -24.58 -8.76 -14.46
CA VAL A 83 -26.04 -8.88 -14.41
C VAL A 83 -26.71 -7.74 -15.17
N VAL A 84 -26.26 -6.49 -14.99
CA VAL A 84 -26.81 -5.32 -15.71
C VAL A 84 -26.55 -5.44 -17.21
N GLU A 85 -25.36 -5.86 -17.63
CA GLU A 85 -25.02 -6.10 -19.04
C GLU A 85 -25.89 -7.18 -19.66
N LEU A 86 -26.18 -8.26 -18.93
CA LEU A 86 -27.07 -9.32 -19.39
C LEU A 86 -28.53 -8.85 -19.52
N MET A 87 -29.01 -8.01 -18.60
CA MET A 87 -30.34 -7.38 -18.70
C MET A 87 -30.43 -6.45 -19.93
N ILE A 88 -29.37 -5.67 -20.21
CA ILE A 88 -29.30 -4.83 -21.42
C ILE A 88 -29.30 -5.70 -22.68
N ALA A 89 -28.54 -6.80 -22.69
CA ALA A 89 -28.44 -7.69 -23.84
C ALA A 89 -29.76 -8.40 -24.15
N ARG A 90 -30.52 -8.82 -23.13
CA ARG A 90 -31.85 -9.42 -23.28
C ARG A 90 -32.86 -8.45 -23.88
N LYS A 91 -32.74 -7.15 -23.58
CA LYS A 91 -33.58 -6.09 -24.16
C LYS A 91 -33.26 -5.71 -25.60
N SER A 92 -32.06 -6.02 -26.09
CA SER A 92 -31.75 -5.82 -27.50
C SER A 92 -32.50 -6.91 -28.30
N PRO A 93 -33.37 -6.54 -29.27
CA PRO A 93 -34.36 -7.46 -29.80
C PRO A 93 -33.69 -8.69 -30.40
N LYS A 94 -34.03 -9.87 -29.87
CA LYS A 94 -34.08 -11.08 -30.71
C LYS A 94 -35.13 -10.77 -31.77
N LYS A 95 -34.68 -10.81 -33.04
CA LYS A 95 -35.51 -10.71 -34.24
C LYS A 95 -36.85 -11.41 -34.02
N ASP A 96 -37.90 -10.72 -34.45
CA ASP A 96 -39.12 -11.34 -34.95
C ASP A 96 -38.74 -12.51 -35.86
N GLU A 97 -38.98 -13.74 -35.42
CA GLU A 97 -39.17 -14.92 -36.27
C GLU A 97 -39.70 -16.08 -35.39
N ASP A 98 -41.01 -16.28 -35.55
CA ASP A 98 -41.74 -17.53 -35.60
C ASP A 98 -42.47 -18.07 -34.34
N GLU A 99 -43.75 -18.35 -34.64
CA GLU A 99 -44.77 -19.10 -33.92
C GLU A 99 -44.28 -20.47 -33.41
N ASP A 100 -45.02 -20.96 -32.41
CA ASP A 100 -45.14 -22.36 -31.99
C ASP A 100 -43.91 -23.06 -31.39
N ASP A 101 -43.86 -23.14 -30.06
CA ASP A 101 -43.98 -24.43 -29.35
C ASP A 101 -44.13 -24.19 -27.82
N LEU A 102 -45.35 -24.38 -27.30
CA LEU A 102 -45.60 -24.44 -25.85
C LEU A 102 -45.23 -25.83 -25.35
N GLY A 103 -43.96 -26.00 -25.00
CA GLY A 103 -43.46 -27.12 -24.20
C GLY A 103 -43.54 -26.80 -22.71
N ASP A 104 -44.47 -27.48 -22.02
CA ASP A 104 -44.74 -27.41 -20.59
C ASP A 104 -43.60 -28.07 -19.78
N GLU A 105 -42.58 -27.29 -19.41
CA GLU A 105 -41.61 -27.63 -18.35
C GLU A 105 -41.65 -26.51 -17.28
N GLU A 106 -42.42 -26.74 -16.22
CA GLU A 106 -42.51 -25.88 -15.04
C GLU A 106 -41.21 -25.97 -14.22
N ASP A 107 -40.15 -25.32 -14.70
CA ASP A 107 -39.17 -24.71 -13.82
C ASP A 107 -39.71 -23.34 -13.45
N GLN A 108 -39.88 -23.06 -12.15
CA GLN A 108 -40.16 -21.69 -11.67
C GLN A 108 -38.92 -20.81 -11.87
N GLU A 109 -38.47 -20.66 -13.10
CA GLU A 109 -37.64 -19.55 -13.54
C GLU A 109 -38.54 -18.32 -13.51
N ALA A 110 -38.34 -17.46 -12.50
CA ALA A 110 -39.00 -16.17 -12.46
C ALA A 110 -38.75 -15.45 -13.79
N GLU A 111 -39.78 -15.34 -14.63
CA GLU A 111 -39.78 -14.47 -15.79
C GLU A 111 -39.40 -13.07 -15.31
N LEU A 112 -38.16 -12.68 -15.56
CA LEU A 112 -37.70 -11.33 -15.29
C LEU A 112 -38.44 -10.43 -16.28
N GLU A 113 -39.47 -9.73 -15.79
CA GLU A 113 -40.14 -8.67 -16.54
C GLU A 113 -39.08 -7.71 -17.12
N ASP A 114 -39.28 -7.31 -18.38
CA ASP A 114 -38.40 -6.40 -19.13
C ASP A 114 -38.36 -5.01 -18.48
N THR A 115 -37.63 -4.88 -17.38
CA THR A 115 -37.53 -3.65 -16.59
C THR A 115 -36.44 -2.74 -17.14
N ASP A 116 -36.73 -1.45 -17.27
CA ASP A 116 -35.75 -0.44 -17.73
C ASP A 116 -34.84 0.07 -16.60
N THR A 117 -35.17 -0.29 -15.36
CA THR A 117 -34.53 0.25 -14.17
C THR A 117 -34.10 -0.83 -13.20
N VAL A 118 -32.99 -0.58 -12.50
CA VAL A 118 -32.44 -1.42 -11.45
C VAL A 118 -32.25 -0.60 -10.19
N TYR A 119 -32.45 -1.22 -9.03
CA TYR A 119 -32.21 -0.60 -7.73
C TYR A 119 -30.82 -0.96 -7.23
N LEU A 120 -29.98 0.05 -7.00
CA LEU A 120 -28.62 -0.13 -6.50
C LEU A 120 -28.50 0.36 -5.07
N TRP A 121 -27.91 -0.47 -4.21
CA TRP A 121 -27.51 -0.08 -2.86
C TRP A 121 -26.18 0.69 -2.89
N LEU A 122 -26.19 1.94 -2.43
CA LEU A 122 -25.02 2.81 -2.48
C LEU A 122 -24.26 2.86 -1.15
N GLY A 123 -24.81 2.27 -0.08
CA GLY A 123 -24.30 2.35 1.29
C GLY A 123 -25.07 3.38 2.11
N ALA A 124 -24.70 3.52 3.39
CA ALA A 124 -25.31 4.47 4.33
C ALA A 124 -26.85 4.41 4.41
N ASN A 125 -27.43 3.21 4.28
CA ASN A 125 -28.87 2.97 4.23
C ASN A 125 -29.61 3.63 3.05
N VAL A 126 -28.91 3.88 1.94
CA VAL A 126 -29.47 4.51 0.74
C VAL A 126 -29.49 3.52 -0.43
N MET A 127 -30.67 3.38 -1.03
CA MET A 127 -30.92 2.67 -2.28
C MET A 127 -31.55 3.64 -3.29
N LEU A 128 -31.10 3.63 -4.54
CA LEU A 128 -31.65 4.46 -5.61
C LEU A 128 -31.92 3.61 -6.85
N SER A 129 -32.96 3.98 -7.61
CA SER A 129 -33.22 3.42 -8.93
C SER A 129 -32.38 4.14 -10.00
N TYR A 130 -31.89 3.37 -10.96
CA TYR A 130 -31.14 3.84 -12.11
C TYR A 130 -31.66 3.15 -13.36
N THR A 131 -31.61 3.82 -14.51
CA THR A 131 -31.80 3.10 -15.78
C THR A 131 -30.66 2.10 -16.00
N LEU A 132 -30.90 1.06 -16.80
CA LEU A 132 -29.87 0.06 -17.10
C LEU A 132 -28.55 0.69 -17.60
N THR A 133 -28.64 1.67 -18.51
CA THR A 133 -27.46 2.39 -19.02
C THR A 133 -26.74 3.19 -17.92
N GLN A 134 -27.49 3.89 -17.06
CA GLN A 134 -26.90 4.65 -15.95
C GLN A 134 -26.23 3.72 -14.92
N ALA A 135 -26.86 2.58 -14.62
CA ALA A 135 -26.30 1.57 -13.74
C ALA A 135 -25.00 0.99 -14.30
N GLN A 136 -24.95 0.71 -15.61
CA GLN A 136 -23.76 0.23 -16.29
C GLN A 136 -22.62 1.24 -16.20
N GLU A 137 -22.88 2.51 -16.51
CA GLU A 137 -21.88 3.59 -16.42
C GLU A 137 -21.37 3.77 -14.99
N LEU A 138 -22.28 3.80 -14.00
CA LEU A 138 -21.94 3.96 -12.58
C LEU A 138 -21.07 2.79 -12.08
N LEU A 139 -21.47 1.55 -12.37
CA LEU A 139 -20.73 0.35 -11.95
C LEU A 139 -19.38 0.26 -12.65
N THR A 140 -19.29 0.64 -13.92
CA THR A 140 -18.03 0.71 -14.68
C THR A 140 -17.07 1.74 -14.09
N GLY A 141 -17.56 2.93 -13.74
CA GLY A 141 -16.77 3.97 -13.07
C GLY A 141 -16.27 3.53 -11.69
N LYS A 142 -17.14 2.89 -10.90
CA LYS A 142 -16.76 2.31 -9.60
C LYS A 142 -15.72 1.20 -9.75
N LEU A 143 -15.87 0.32 -10.73
CA LEU A 143 -14.92 -0.76 -11.02
C LEU A 143 -13.55 -0.20 -11.40
N THR A 144 -13.52 0.81 -12.27
CA THR A 144 -12.27 1.46 -12.71
C THR A 144 -11.56 2.11 -11.54
N SER A 145 -12.29 2.88 -10.73
CA SER A 145 -11.76 3.52 -9.53
C SER A 145 -11.25 2.49 -8.50
N ALA A 146 -11.97 1.39 -8.30
CA ALA A 146 -11.56 0.32 -7.40
C ALA A 146 -10.26 -0.37 -7.88
N LYS A 147 -10.14 -0.64 -9.19
CA LYS A 147 -8.91 -1.20 -9.80
C LYS A 147 -7.72 -0.26 -9.68
N GLN A 148 -7.90 1.03 -9.95
CA GLN A 148 -6.84 2.04 -9.79
C GLN A 148 -6.39 2.15 -8.32
N ASN A 149 -7.34 2.19 -7.39
CA ASN A 149 -7.04 2.19 -5.96
C ASN A 149 -6.30 0.91 -5.53
N TYR A 150 -6.68 -0.25 -6.07
CA TYR A 150 -6.00 -1.50 -5.79
C TYR A 150 -4.54 -1.48 -6.27
N ALA A 151 -4.30 -1.03 -7.51
CA ALA A 151 -2.95 -0.89 -8.05
C ALA A 151 -2.08 0.03 -7.18
N GLY A 152 -2.58 1.22 -6.82
CA GLY A 152 -1.86 2.14 -5.96
C GLY A 152 -1.55 1.56 -4.57
N VAL A 153 -2.48 0.83 -3.96
CA VAL A 153 -2.24 0.15 -2.68
C VAL A 153 -1.17 -0.93 -2.80
N VAL A 154 -1.12 -1.67 -3.92
CA VAL A 154 -0.08 -2.67 -4.16
C VAL A 154 1.30 -2.03 -4.29
N GLU A 155 1.41 -0.94 -5.05
CA GLU A 155 2.65 -0.16 -5.18
C GLU A 155 3.12 0.40 -3.81
N ASP A 156 2.20 0.98 -3.03
CA ASP A 156 2.53 1.50 -1.70
C ASP A 156 2.98 0.39 -0.73
N LEU A 157 2.40 -0.81 -0.82
CA LEU A 157 2.82 -1.97 -0.03
C LEU A 157 4.23 -2.44 -0.39
N GLU A 158 4.59 -2.41 -1.68
CA GLU A 158 5.94 -2.71 -2.14
C GLU A 158 6.94 -1.66 -1.62
N PHE A 159 6.61 -0.38 -1.78
CA PHE A 159 7.43 0.71 -1.25
C PHE A 159 7.67 0.60 0.26
N LEU A 160 6.63 0.29 1.05
CA LEU A 160 6.77 0.10 2.50
C LEU A 160 7.67 -1.08 2.87
N ARG A 161 7.61 -2.18 2.12
CA ARG A 161 8.51 -3.32 2.33
C ARG A 161 9.97 -2.91 2.12
N GLU A 162 10.26 -2.16 1.07
CA GLU A 162 11.59 -1.62 0.83
C GLU A 162 12.05 -0.69 1.97
N GLN A 163 11.19 0.22 2.44
CA GLN A 163 11.53 1.13 3.53
C GLN A 163 11.84 0.39 4.83
N ILE A 164 11.07 -0.66 5.14
CA ILE A 164 11.31 -1.54 6.28
C ILE A 164 12.67 -2.24 6.13
N THR A 165 12.96 -2.82 4.96
CA THR A 165 14.25 -3.48 4.70
C THR A 165 15.43 -2.52 4.86
N VAL A 166 15.34 -1.29 4.34
CA VAL A 166 16.39 -0.27 4.51
C VAL A 166 16.63 0.01 5.99
N MET A 167 15.57 0.15 6.78
CA MET A 167 15.70 0.45 8.21
C MET A 167 16.21 -0.75 9.02
N GLU A 168 15.82 -1.97 8.66
CA GLU A 168 16.36 -3.21 9.24
C GLU A 168 17.85 -3.36 8.95
N VAL A 169 18.29 -3.05 7.72
CA VAL A 169 19.71 -3.00 7.35
C VAL A 169 20.46 -1.95 8.16
N ASN A 170 19.92 -0.72 8.29
CA ASN A 170 20.53 0.31 9.12
C ASN A 170 20.68 -0.13 10.58
N THR A 171 19.66 -0.78 11.14
CA THR A 171 19.68 -1.32 12.52
C THR A 171 20.77 -2.37 12.68
N ALA A 172 20.86 -3.34 11.77
CA ALA A 172 21.90 -4.37 11.78
C ALA A 172 23.30 -3.76 11.66
N ARG A 173 23.46 -2.74 10.82
CA ARG A 173 24.71 -2.00 10.64
C ARG A 173 25.15 -1.31 11.93
N VAL A 174 24.26 -0.61 12.62
CA VAL A 174 24.54 0.00 13.94
C VAL A 174 24.95 -1.05 14.96
N TYR A 175 24.24 -2.18 15.01
CA TYR A 175 24.58 -3.28 15.92
C TYR A 175 25.99 -3.85 15.63
N ASN A 176 26.29 -4.11 14.35
CA ASN A 176 27.60 -4.61 13.93
C ASN A 176 28.73 -3.64 14.27
N TRP A 177 28.50 -2.33 14.08
CA TRP A 177 29.45 -1.29 14.45
C TRP A 177 29.69 -1.26 15.97
N ASP A 178 28.62 -1.30 16.78
CA ASP A 178 28.75 -1.27 18.25
C ASP A 178 29.48 -2.51 18.79
N VAL A 179 29.17 -3.70 18.25
CA VAL A 179 29.88 -4.94 18.63
C VAL A 179 31.36 -4.85 18.28
N ARG A 180 31.71 -4.37 17.08
CA ARG A 180 33.11 -4.20 16.66
C ARG A 180 33.84 -3.22 17.58
N ARG A 181 33.22 -2.09 17.92
CA ARG A 181 33.76 -1.08 18.84
C ARG A 181 34.02 -1.67 20.23
N ARG A 182 33.03 -2.36 20.82
CA ARG A 182 33.16 -2.97 22.16
C ARG A 182 34.21 -4.09 22.19
N ARG A 183 34.44 -4.78 21.08
CA ARG A 183 35.52 -5.77 20.97
C ARG A 183 36.89 -5.09 20.98
N LEU A 184 37.09 -4.08 20.12
CA LEU A 184 38.34 -3.33 20.03
C LEU A 184 38.70 -2.64 21.36
N LYS A 185 37.72 -2.08 22.07
CA LYS A 185 37.94 -1.47 23.39
C LYS A 185 38.44 -2.48 24.42
N ARG A 186 37.84 -3.67 24.48
CA ARG A 186 38.28 -4.76 25.38
C ARG A 186 39.67 -5.28 25.03
N GLU A 187 39.99 -5.39 23.74
CA GLU A 187 41.32 -5.80 23.27
C GLU A 187 42.39 -4.76 23.64
N ALA A 188 42.10 -3.47 23.49
CA ALA A 188 42.99 -2.37 23.87
C ALA A 188 43.23 -2.32 25.39
N GLU A 189 42.17 -2.49 26.20
CA GLU A 189 42.28 -2.56 27.66
C GLU A 189 43.09 -3.78 28.13
N ALA A 190 42.96 -4.92 27.45
CA ALA A 190 43.75 -6.12 27.75
C ALA A 190 45.23 -5.95 27.39
N ALA A 191 45.52 -5.32 26.23
CA ALA A 191 46.89 -5.03 25.81
C ALA A 191 47.60 -4.02 26.74
N GLY A 192 46.90 -2.98 27.20
CA GLY A 192 47.45 -2.02 28.16
C GLY A 192 47.84 -2.67 29.49
N LYS A 193 47.00 -3.55 30.03
CA LYS A 193 47.29 -4.28 31.28
C LYS A 193 48.47 -5.24 31.16
N ALA A 194 48.68 -5.82 29.98
CA ALA A 194 49.80 -6.74 29.73
C ALA A 194 51.16 -6.02 29.59
N VAL A 195 51.18 -4.72 29.30
CA VAL A 195 52.41 -3.90 29.20
C VAL A 195 52.81 -3.30 30.56
N GLU A 196 51.85 -3.11 31.46
CA GLU A 196 52.09 -2.64 32.84
C GLU A 196 52.42 -3.76 33.85
N SER A 197 52.31 -5.04 33.44
CA SER A 197 52.66 -6.22 34.24
C SER A 197 54.05 -6.74 33.89
#